data_AF-A0A423IIH7-F1
#
_entry.id   AF-A0A423IIH7-F1
#
_cell.length_a   1.000
_cell.length_b   1.000
_cell.length_c   1.000
_cell.angle_alpha   90.00
_cell.angle_beta   90.00
_cell.angle_gamma   90.00
#
_symmetry.space_group_name_H-M   'P 1'
#
loop_
_entity.id
_entity.type
_entity.pdbx_description
1 polymer ?
#
loop_
_entity_poly.entity_id
_entity_poly.type
_entity_poly.pdbx_seq_one_letter_code
_entity_poly.pdbx_strand_id
1 'polypeptide(L)'
;MFAAYFRLDQMEGHFIASHLVGINRKTLGNSPLGRMKRVRQIGALTGRITYFQMLDRYAVMEAEIFPEHLKKWVKFPRYLMRIALTGACLLLLLFGLERIFKTVSEPASDLKLLCMAALIACVVMALIALFVRTYVSFFKLAEIESFLTESYFVARNRRVLGNSAYGRLSRLSHISIILLLDHDFLSGSDPDAMNEIARFPLPVRRWVIIPARILGYSFLGYCVIYLGGALFGVFA
;
A
#
# COMPACT_ATOMS: atom_id res chain seq x y z
N MET A 1 19.37 -0.62 11.85
CA MET A 1 19.91 -0.25 13.17
C MET A 1 20.75 1.02 13.11
N PHE A 2 21.79 1.10 12.26
CA PHE A 2 22.65 2.29 12.12
C PHE A 2 21.90 3.63 11.99
N ALA A 3 20.97 3.74 11.03
CA ALA A 3 20.18 4.97 10.83
C ALA A 3 19.40 5.40 12.09
N ALA A 4 18.87 4.43 12.83
CA ALA A 4 18.09 4.69 14.04
C ALA A 4 18.95 5.25 15.17
N TYR A 5 20.23 4.88 15.26
CA TYR A 5 21.12 5.35 16.32
C TYR A 5 21.85 6.64 15.94
N PHE A 6 22.40 6.71 14.72
CA PHE A 6 23.35 7.75 14.35
C PHE A 6 22.76 8.86 13.47
N ARG A 7 21.59 8.64 12.87
CA ARG A 7 21.02 9.58 11.90
C ARG A 7 19.62 10.07 12.29
N LEU A 8 18.90 9.36 13.16
CA LEU A 8 17.53 9.69 13.51
C LEU A 8 17.36 11.12 14.04
N ASP A 9 18.24 11.59 14.94
CA ASP A 9 18.09 12.93 15.51
C ASP A 9 18.34 14.03 14.44
N GLN A 10 19.25 13.78 13.48
CA GLN A 10 19.46 14.65 12.31
C GLN A 10 18.24 14.63 11.38
N MET A 11 17.60 13.47 11.21
CA MET A 11 16.38 13.33 10.40
C MET A 11 15.19 14.04 11.03
N GLU A 12 15.00 13.91 12.35
CA GLU A 12 13.91 14.55 13.09
C GLU A 12 14.08 16.06 13.14
N GLY A 13 15.31 16.56 13.28
CA GLY A 13 15.59 18.00 13.28
C GLY A 13 15.23 18.72 11.97
N HIS A 14 15.01 17.99 10.88
CA HIS A 14 14.54 18.55 9.61
C HIS A 14 13.03 18.86 9.61
N PHE A 15 12.26 18.21 10.48
CA PHE A 15 10.81 18.38 10.56
C PHE A 15 10.45 19.37 11.66
N ILE A 16 10.18 20.60 11.29
CA ILE A 16 9.95 21.72 12.22
C ILE A 16 8.45 21.99 12.35
N ALA A 17 7.72 21.94 11.24
CA ALA A 17 6.27 22.16 11.17
C ALA A 17 5.45 20.89 11.43
N SER A 18 6.03 19.69 11.25
CA SER A 18 5.30 18.44 11.49
C SER A 18 5.03 18.16 12.96
N HIS A 19 3.75 18.18 13.34
CA HIS A 19 3.31 17.67 14.64
C HIS A 19 3.46 16.15 14.74
N LEU A 20 3.31 15.42 13.63
CA LEU A 20 3.38 13.95 13.62
C LEU A 20 4.76 13.42 14.01
N VAL A 21 5.83 14.03 13.50
CA VAL A 21 7.21 13.63 13.88
C VAL A 21 7.47 13.91 15.36
N GLY A 22 7.03 15.06 15.86
CA GLY A 22 7.12 15.41 17.29
C GLY A 22 6.33 14.46 18.19
N ILE A 23 5.10 14.10 17.82
CA ILE A 23 4.27 13.13 18.56
C ILE A 23 4.93 11.75 18.56
N ASN A 24 5.41 11.29 17.40
CA ASN A 24 6.09 9.99 17.29
C ASN A 24 7.33 9.91 18.18
N ARG A 25 8.11 11.00 18.29
CA ARG A 25 9.25 11.10 19.21
C ARG A 25 8.83 10.89 20.67
N LYS A 26 7.70 11.47 21.10
CA LYS A 26 7.17 11.33 22.46
C LYS A 26 6.60 9.94 22.73
N THR A 27 5.81 9.39 21.80
CA THR A 27 5.07 8.13 22.00
C THR A 27 5.93 6.88 21.84
N LEU A 28 6.84 6.87 20.86
CA LEU A 28 7.67 5.69 20.58
C LEU A 28 8.96 5.66 21.42
N GLY A 29 9.35 6.80 21.99
CA GLY A 29 10.50 6.92 22.87
C GLY A 29 11.84 6.56 22.22
N ASN A 30 12.87 6.41 23.06
CA ASN A 30 14.26 6.19 22.64
C ASN A 30 14.70 4.71 22.67
N SER A 31 13.79 3.76 22.85
CA SER A 31 14.11 2.33 22.78
C SER A 31 14.63 1.95 21.37
N PRO A 32 15.41 0.86 21.24
CA PRO A 32 15.91 0.41 19.93
C PRO A 32 14.79 0.25 18.88
N LEU A 33 13.68 -0.38 19.29
CA LEU A 33 12.49 -0.57 18.46
C LEU A 33 11.77 0.76 18.18
N GLY A 34 11.67 1.64 19.18
CA GLY A 34 11.06 2.97 19.03
C GLY A 34 11.80 3.82 18.01
N ARG A 35 13.13 3.91 18.11
CA ARG A 35 13.98 4.63 17.15
C ARG A 35 13.87 4.04 15.74
N MET A 36 13.85 2.72 15.61
CA MET A 36 13.65 2.06 14.31
C MET A 36 12.27 2.35 13.71
N LYS A 37 11.20 2.35 14.51
CA LYS A 37 9.85 2.72 14.07
C LYS A 37 9.80 4.17 13.58
N ARG A 38 10.44 5.11 14.28
CA ARG A 38 10.51 6.53 13.87
C ARG A 38 11.24 6.72 12.53
N VAL A 39 12.39 6.07 12.33
CA VAL A 39 13.06 6.07 11.01
C VAL A 39 12.12 5.55 9.91
N ARG A 40 11.36 4.48 10.20
CA ARG A 40 10.39 3.92 9.25
C ARG A 40 9.24 4.89 8.95
N GLN A 41 8.73 5.61 9.94
CA GLN A 41 7.65 6.60 9.77
C GLN A 41 8.11 7.80 8.94
N ILE A 42 9.28 8.38 9.26
CA ILE A 42 9.95 9.39 8.42
C ILE A 42 10.14 8.84 7.00
N GLY A 43 10.46 7.55 6.91
CA GLY A 43 10.54 6.88 5.63
C GLY A 43 9.26 6.74 4.87
N ALA A 44 8.14 6.49 5.50
CA ALA A 44 6.90 6.47 4.74
C ALA A 44 6.63 7.86 4.11
N LEU A 45 7.01 8.97 4.77
CA LEU A 45 6.79 10.34 4.26
C LEU A 45 7.56 10.59 2.95
N THR A 46 8.77 10.06 2.81
CA THR A 46 9.61 10.21 1.61
C THR A 46 9.27 9.21 0.48
N GLY A 47 8.19 8.44 0.62
CA GLY A 47 7.87 7.30 -0.23
C GLY A 47 6.45 7.30 -0.76
N ARG A 48 5.91 6.08 -0.90
CA ARG A 48 4.48 5.88 -1.16
C ARG A 48 3.73 6.38 0.08
N ILE A 49 2.89 7.39 -0.11
CA ILE A 49 2.03 7.94 0.93
C ILE A 49 0.99 6.90 1.31
N THR A 50 0.86 6.65 2.62
CA THR A 50 -0.31 5.96 3.18
C THR A 50 -1.31 6.98 3.71
N TYR A 51 -2.58 6.58 3.82
CA TYR A 51 -3.69 7.40 4.33
C TYR A 51 -3.30 8.24 5.56
N PHE A 52 -2.76 7.61 6.60
CA PHE A 52 -2.37 8.30 7.85
C PHE A 52 -1.37 9.45 7.67
N GLN A 53 -0.60 9.46 6.58
CA GLN A 53 0.39 10.50 6.32
C GLN A 53 -0.19 11.70 5.60
N MET A 54 -1.34 11.53 4.93
CA MET A 54 -2.04 12.64 4.29
C MET A 54 -2.60 13.62 5.32
N LEU A 55 -2.84 13.17 6.56
CA LEU A 55 -3.31 14.02 7.67
C LEU A 55 -2.31 15.07 8.12
N ASP A 56 -1.01 14.88 7.86
CA ASP A 56 0.03 15.86 8.16
C ASP A 56 0.67 16.32 6.84
N ARG A 57 -0.06 17.16 6.10
CA ARG A 57 0.38 17.72 4.81
C ARG A 57 1.75 18.41 4.93
N TYR A 58 2.01 19.10 6.05
CA TYR A 58 3.28 19.78 6.30
C TYR A 58 4.44 18.80 6.43
N ALA A 59 4.28 17.68 7.14
CA ALA A 59 5.29 16.63 7.19
C ALA A 59 5.64 16.07 5.80
N VAL A 60 4.63 15.96 4.94
CA VAL A 60 4.82 15.46 3.58
C VAL A 60 5.60 16.47 2.73
N MET A 61 5.32 17.78 2.89
CA MET A 61 6.05 18.86 2.24
C MET A 61 7.50 18.95 2.71
N GLU A 62 7.74 18.92 4.03
CA GLU A 62 9.09 18.90 4.60
C GLU A 62 9.90 17.68 4.13
N ALA A 63 9.25 16.53 3.95
CA ALA A 63 9.87 15.33 3.43
C ALA A 63 10.29 15.42 1.94
N GLU A 64 9.72 16.34 1.15
CA GLU A 64 10.15 16.56 -0.25
C GLU A 64 11.55 17.17 -0.31
N ILE A 65 11.79 18.18 0.52
CA ILE A 65 13.07 18.87 0.68
C ILE A 65 14.05 18.13 1.60
N PHE A 66 13.77 16.87 1.94
CA PHE A 66 14.59 16.07 2.83
C PHE A 66 16.01 15.86 2.26
N PRO A 67 17.08 16.02 3.05
CA PRO A 67 18.45 15.98 2.55
C PRO A 67 18.82 14.64 1.91
N GLU A 68 19.42 14.66 0.72
CA GLU A 68 19.74 13.43 -0.05
C GLU A 68 20.68 12.48 0.71
N HIS A 69 21.64 13.03 1.47
CA HIS A 69 22.54 12.23 2.29
C HIS A 69 21.83 11.47 3.42
N LEU A 70 20.64 11.93 3.85
CA LEU A 70 19.77 11.24 4.82
C LEU A 70 18.75 10.33 4.13
N LYS A 71 18.26 10.68 2.94
CA LYS A 71 17.26 9.89 2.18
C LYS A 71 17.67 8.42 1.99
N LYS A 72 18.96 8.14 1.76
CA LYS A 72 19.46 6.76 1.56
C LYS A 72 19.15 5.83 2.76
N TRP A 73 19.30 6.35 3.97
CA TRP A 73 19.12 5.60 5.22
C TRP A 73 17.66 5.25 5.50
N VAL A 74 16.76 6.01 4.88
CA VAL A 74 15.33 5.90 5.01
C VAL A 74 14.74 5.01 3.90
N LYS A 75 15.34 5.02 2.71
CA LYS A 75 14.98 4.15 1.58
C LYS A 75 15.38 2.69 1.80
N PHE A 76 16.54 2.43 2.41
CA PHE A 76 17.09 1.09 2.55
C PHE A 76 16.17 0.08 3.29
N PRO A 77 15.58 0.41 4.46
CA PRO A 77 14.65 -0.50 5.14
C PRO A 77 13.42 -0.84 4.28
N ARG A 78 12.97 0.12 3.45
CA ARG A 78 11.82 -0.07 2.56
C ARG A 78 12.12 -1.08 1.46
N TYR A 79 13.32 -1.02 0.88
CA TYR A 79 13.75 -1.99 -0.13
C TYR A 79 13.83 -3.41 0.44
N LEU A 80 14.42 -3.57 1.62
CA LEU A 80 14.47 -4.87 2.30
C LEU A 80 13.07 -5.43 2.58
N MET A 81 12.17 -4.60 3.11
CA MET A 81 10.79 -5.02 3.38
C MET A 81 10.07 -5.42 2.09
N ARG A 82 10.31 -4.73 0.98
CA ARG A 82 9.72 -5.06 -0.33
C ARG A 82 10.27 -6.37 -0.88
N ILE A 83 11.57 -6.63 -0.75
CA ILE A 83 12.18 -7.89 -1.18
C ILE A 83 11.60 -9.03 -0.34
N ALA A 84 11.55 -8.87 0.99
CA ALA A 84 10.98 -9.85 1.90
C ALA A 84 9.50 -10.14 1.59
N LEU A 85 8.69 -9.10 1.35
CA LEU A 85 7.27 -9.26 1.00
C LEU A 85 7.10 -9.98 -0.35
N THR A 86 7.86 -9.59 -1.37
CA THR A 86 7.83 -10.26 -2.68
C THR A 86 8.23 -11.73 -2.53
N GLY A 87 9.29 -12.01 -1.77
CA GLY A 87 9.74 -13.38 -1.48
C GLY A 87 8.68 -14.19 -0.75
N ALA A 88 8.05 -13.63 0.29
CA ALA A 88 6.97 -14.29 1.02
C ALA A 88 5.76 -14.60 0.12
N CYS A 89 5.35 -13.67 -0.75
CA CYS A 89 4.28 -13.91 -1.71
C CYS A 89 4.64 -15.04 -2.70
N LEU A 90 5.87 -15.07 -3.20
CA LEU A 90 6.34 -16.13 -4.11
C LEU A 90 6.36 -17.49 -3.42
N LEU A 91 6.85 -17.55 -2.17
CA LEU A 91 6.83 -18.78 -1.37
C LEU A 91 5.40 -19.25 -1.11
N LEU A 92 4.49 -18.35 -0.75
CA LEU A 92 3.07 -18.68 -0.54
C LEU A 92 2.42 -19.24 -1.81
N LEU A 93 2.76 -18.70 -2.99
CA LEU A 93 2.28 -19.23 -4.26
C LEU A 93 2.85 -20.62 -4.54
N LEU A 94 4.15 -20.85 -4.32
CA LEU A 94 4.80 -22.14 -4.50
C LEU A 94 4.21 -23.22 -3.59
N PHE A 95 4.18 -22.95 -2.28
CA PHE A 95 3.58 -23.89 -1.30
C PHE A 95 2.07 -24.07 -1.52
N GLY A 96 1.38 -23.02 -1.96
CA GLY A 96 -0.03 -23.09 -2.33
C GLY A 96 -0.28 -24.05 -3.49
N LEU A 97 0.53 -23.97 -4.55
CA LEU A 97 0.46 -24.89 -5.69
C LEU A 97 0.74 -26.33 -5.29
N GLU A 98 1.81 -26.57 -4.53
CA GLU A 98 2.16 -27.91 -4.03
C GLU A 98 1.02 -28.52 -3.21
N ARG A 99 0.40 -27.73 -2.33
CA ARG A 99 -0.75 -28.15 -1.52
C ARG A 99 -1.98 -28.47 -2.38
N ILE A 100 -2.25 -27.67 -3.42
CA ILE A 100 -3.33 -27.95 -4.37
C ILE A 100 -3.09 -29.29 -5.07
N PHE A 101 -1.89 -29.50 -5.62
CA PHE A 101 -1.54 -30.77 -6.28
C PHE A 101 -1.72 -31.96 -5.36
N LYS A 102 -1.16 -31.90 -4.14
CA LYS A 102 -1.29 -32.98 -3.16
C LYS A 102 -2.76 -33.27 -2.82
N THR A 103 -3.57 -32.23 -2.60
CA THR A 103 -4.98 -32.39 -2.21
C THR A 103 -5.84 -32.96 -3.33
N VAL A 104 -5.50 -32.68 -4.60
CA VAL A 104 -6.20 -33.26 -5.76
C VAL A 104 -5.77 -34.71 -6.03
N SER A 105 -4.55 -35.08 -5.66
CA SER A 105 -4.02 -36.44 -5.86
C SER A 105 -4.42 -37.45 -4.77
N GLU A 106 -4.88 -36.99 -3.60
CA GLU A 106 -5.32 -37.82 -2.49
C GLU A 106 -6.86 -37.84 -2.37
N PRO A 107 -7.47 -38.92 -1.85
CA PRO A 107 -8.91 -38.92 -1.57
C PRO A 107 -9.24 -37.81 -0.56
N ALA A 108 -9.99 -36.80 -1.01
CA ALA A 108 -10.39 -35.64 -0.23
C ALA A 108 -11.91 -35.64 -0.02
N SER A 109 -12.36 -35.15 1.13
CA SER A 109 -13.79 -34.94 1.38
C SER A 109 -14.34 -33.81 0.51
N ASP A 110 -15.63 -33.86 0.17
CA ASP A 110 -16.31 -32.83 -0.62
C ASP A 110 -16.14 -31.42 -0.03
N LEU A 111 -16.16 -31.31 1.31
CA LEU A 111 -15.92 -30.06 2.02
C LEU A 111 -14.50 -29.52 1.78
N LYS A 112 -13.49 -30.39 1.81
CA LYS A 112 -12.09 -30.03 1.55
C LYS A 112 -11.91 -29.57 0.10
N LEU A 113 -12.55 -30.26 -0.86
CA LEU A 113 -12.55 -29.86 -2.26
C LEU A 113 -13.23 -28.50 -2.48
N LEU A 114 -14.37 -28.25 -1.84
CA LEU A 114 -15.08 -26.98 -1.93
C LEU A 114 -14.26 -25.82 -1.35
N CYS A 115 -13.63 -26.00 -0.19
CA CYS A 115 -12.73 -25.01 0.38
C CYS A 115 -11.53 -24.70 -0.53
N MET A 116 -10.94 -25.73 -1.15
CA MET A 116 -9.84 -25.55 -2.09
C MET A 116 -10.27 -24.82 -3.36
N ALA A 117 -11.42 -25.17 -3.93
CA ALA A 117 -11.99 -24.47 -5.08
C ALA A 117 -12.24 -22.98 -4.77
N ALA A 118 -12.76 -22.67 -3.57
CA ALA A 118 -12.98 -21.29 -3.14
C ALA A 118 -11.66 -20.51 -2.98
N LEU A 119 -10.61 -21.12 -2.41
CA LEU A 119 -9.28 -20.51 -2.35
C LEU A 119 -8.69 -20.22 -3.73
N ILE A 120 -8.83 -21.17 -4.67
CA ILE A 120 -8.39 -21.00 -6.07
C ILE A 120 -9.16 -19.84 -6.72
N ALA A 121 -10.48 -19.79 -6.55
CA ALA A 121 -11.30 -18.70 -7.08
C ALA A 121 -10.87 -17.33 -6.53
N CYS A 122 -10.57 -17.22 -5.23
CA CYS A 122 -10.02 -16.00 -4.64
C CYS A 122 -8.72 -15.57 -5.32
N VAL A 123 -7.78 -16.52 -5.53
CA VAL A 123 -6.48 -16.25 -6.19
C VAL A 123 -6.68 -15.82 -7.64
N VAL A 124 -7.50 -16.52 -8.42
CA VAL A 124 -7.79 -16.17 -9.82
C VAL A 124 -8.38 -14.77 -9.93
N MET A 125 -9.36 -14.43 -9.09
CA MET A 125 -9.95 -13.09 -9.05
C MET A 125 -8.92 -12.01 -8.66
N ALA A 126 -8.03 -12.31 -7.71
CA ALA A 126 -6.94 -11.40 -7.35
C ALA A 126 -5.96 -11.17 -8.51
N LEU A 127 -5.61 -12.21 -9.26
CA LEU A 127 -4.74 -12.10 -10.45
C LEU A 127 -5.40 -11.28 -11.55
N ILE A 128 -6.67 -11.53 -11.87
CA ILE A 128 -7.43 -10.74 -12.84
C ILE A 128 -7.44 -9.26 -12.42
N ALA A 129 -7.74 -8.97 -11.15
CA ALA A 129 -7.70 -7.61 -10.62
C ALA A 129 -6.30 -6.99 -10.75
N LEU A 130 -5.23 -7.74 -10.47
CA LEU A 130 -3.85 -7.28 -10.62
C LEU A 130 -3.51 -6.94 -12.07
N PHE A 131 -3.91 -7.78 -13.03
CA PHE A 131 -3.72 -7.53 -14.46
C PHE A 131 -4.46 -6.30 -14.93
N VAL A 132 -5.74 -6.15 -14.56
CA VAL A 132 -6.52 -4.96 -14.90
C VAL A 132 -5.89 -3.71 -14.30
N ARG A 133 -5.45 -3.74 -13.03
CA ARG A 133 -4.75 -2.60 -12.40
C ARG A 133 -3.45 -2.28 -13.12
N THR A 134 -2.70 -3.30 -13.53
CA THR A 134 -1.46 -3.10 -14.28
C THR A 134 -1.76 -2.44 -15.62
N TYR A 135 -2.72 -2.97 -16.38
CA TYR A 135 -3.19 -2.35 -17.63
C TYR A 135 -3.60 -0.89 -17.44
N VAL A 136 -4.48 -0.59 -16.46
CA VAL A 136 -4.91 0.78 -16.16
C VAL A 136 -3.73 1.68 -15.81
N SER A 137 -2.76 1.18 -15.03
CA SER A 137 -1.58 1.96 -14.63
C SER A 137 -0.65 2.31 -15.80
N PHE A 138 -0.62 1.48 -16.86
CA PHE A 138 0.22 1.72 -18.02
C PHE A 138 -0.47 2.58 -19.08
N PHE A 139 -1.76 2.34 -19.33
CA PHE A 139 -2.47 2.93 -20.47
C PHE A 139 -3.43 4.06 -20.11
N LYS A 140 -4.00 4.08 -18.91
CA LYS A 140 -5.03 5.07 -18.51
C LYS A 140 -4.59 6.01 -17.38
N LEU A 141 -3.42 5.79 -16.79
CA LEU A 141 -2.99 6.57 -15.62
C LEU A 141 -2.90 8.07 -15.89
N ALA A 142 -2.38 8.48 -17.05
CA ALA A 142 -2.27 9.90 -17.40
C ALA A 142 -3.63 10.58 -17.54
N GLU A 143 -4.60 9.90 -18.14
CA GLU A 143 -6.00 10.33 -18.24
C GLU A 143 -6.61 10.48 -16.84
N ILE A 144 -6.46 9.46 -15.99
CA ILE A 144 -6.95 9.48 -14.60
C ILE A 144 -6.34 10.66 -13.81
N GLU A 145 -5.04 10.89 -13.95
CA GLU A 145 -4.34 11.99 -13.27
C GLU A 145 -4.76 13.37 -13.77
N SER A 146 -5.20 13.51 -15.02
CA SER A 146 -5.69 14.80 -15.55
C SER A 146 -7.01 15.28 -14.94
N PHE A 147 -7.76 14.39 -14.28
CA PHE A 147 -8.98 14.75 -13.55
C PHE A 147 -8.70 15.13 -12.09
N LEU A 148 -7.45 15.04 -11.62
CA LEU A 148 -7.05 15.29 -10.23
C LEU A 148 -5.85 16.25 -10.18
N THR A 149 -5.98 17.38 -10.88
CA THR A 149 -4.90 18.36 -11.06
C THR A 149 -4.67 19.24 -9.84
N GLU A 150 -5.74 19.56 -9.10
CA GLU A 150 -5.69 20.39 -7.90
C GLU A 150 -5.24 19.60 -6.66
N SER A 151 -5.29 18.26 -6.71
CA SER A 151 -4.77 17.42 -5.63
C SER A 151 -3.25 17.56 -5.46
N TYR A 152 -2.84 18.09 -4.31
CA TYR A 152 -1.42 18.20 -3.95
C TYR A 152 -0.73 16.83 -3.95
N PHE A 153 -1.39 15.81 -3.41
CA PHE A 153 -0.77 14.48 -3.28
C PHE A 153 -0.67 13.73 -4.62
N VAL A 154 -1.62 13.92 -5.55
CA VAL A 154 -1.52 13.36 -6.90
C VAL A 154 -0.37 14.03 -7.66
N ALA A 155 -0.31 15.36 -7.66
CA ALA A 155 0.76 16.13 -8.30
C ALA A 155 2.15 15.76 -7.74
N ARG A 156 2.28 15.69 -6.42
CA ARG A 156 3.49 15.24 -5.74
C ARG A 156 3.90 13.85 -6.17
N ASN A 157 3.00 12.87 -6.12
CA ASN A 157 3.33 11.49 -6.41
C ASN A 157 3.78 11.32 -7.87
N ARG A 158 3.23 12.11 -8.80
CA ARG A 158 3.71 12.20 -10.19
C ARG A 158 5.18 12.64 -10.26
N ARG A 159 5.58 13.67 -9.50
CA ARG A 159 6.97 14.16 -9.42
C ARG A 159 7.92 13.16 -8.75
N VAL A 160 7.51 12.58 -7.61
CA VAL A 160 8.38 11.76 -6.75
C VAL A 160 8.55 10.32 -7.27
N LEU A 161 7.48 9.70 -7.78
CA LEU A 161 7.50 8.29 -8.19
C LEU A 161 7.84 8.08 -9.67
N GLY A 162 7.65 9.13 -10.48
CA GLY A 162 7.96 9.12 -11.91
C GLY A 162 7.20 8.06 -12.71
N ASN A 163 7.77 7.70 -13.87
CA ASN A 163 7.11 6.85 -14.88
C ASN A 163 7.55 5.38 -14.87
N SER A 164 8.31 4.94 -13.87
CA SER A 164 8.66 3.52 -13.69
C SER A 164 7.42 2.65 -13.48
N ALA A 165 7.49 1.35 -13.79
CA ALA A 165 6.38 0.41 -13.57
C ALA A 165 5.85 0.45 -12.12
N TYR A 166 6.77 0.46 -11.15
CA TYR A 166 6.44 0.61 -9.73
C TYR A 166 5.80 1.97 -9.42
N GLY A 167 6.33 3.04 -9.99
CA GLY A 167 5.81 4.39 -9.79
C GLY A 167 4.38 4.54 -10.31
N ARG A 168 4.11 4.04 -11.51
CA ARG A 168 2.77 4.00 -12.11
C ARG A 168 1.77 3.22 -11.26
N LEU A 169 2.10 1.99 -10.86
CA LEU A 169 1.25 1.16 -9.99
C LEU A 169 1.00 1.82 -8.63
N SER A 170 2.02 2.45 -8.06
CA SER A 170 1.91 3.14 -6.76
C SER A 170 1.02 4.37 -6.85
N ARG A 171 1.13 5.16 -7.92
CA ARG A 171 0.25 6.31 -8.21
C ARG A 171 -1.20 5.90 -8.40
N LEU A 172 -1.46 4.89 -9.23
CA LEU A 172 -2.82 4.34 -9.39
C LEU A 172 -3.39 3.85 -8.06
N SER A 173 -2.55 3.18 -7.26
CA SER A 173 -2.98 2.69 -5.95
C SER A 173 -3.29 3.81 -4.96
N HIS A 174 -2.57 4.93 -5.04
CA HIS A 174 -2.86 6.11 -4.26
C HIS A 174 -4.17 6.78 -4.70
N ILE A 175 -4.38 6.94 -6.00
CA ILE A 175 -5.64 7.49 -6.55
C ILE A 175 -6.83 6.60 -6.15
N SER A 176 -6.68 5.27 -6.21
CA SER A 176 -7.74 4.36 -5.75
C SER A 176 -8.08 4.55 -4.27
N ILE A 177 -7.11 4.92 -3.44
CA ILE A 177 -7.36 5.23 -2.03
C ILE A 177 -8.13 6.55 -1.94
N ILE A 178 -7.61 7.64 -2.53
CA ILE A 178 -8.27 8.97 -2.54
C ILE A 178 -9.75 8.87 -2.94
N LEU A 179 -10.06 8.15 -4.02
CA LEU A 179 -11.42 7.98 -4.53
C LEU A 179 -12.35 7.16 -3.62
N LEU A 180 -11.78 6.47 -2.63
CA LEU A 180 -12.47 5.68 -1.61
C LEU A 180 -12.51 6.37 -0.23
N LEU A 181 -11.84 7.51 -0.05
CA LEU A 181 -11.83 8.22 1.23
C LEU A 181 -13.11 9.01 1.45
N ASP A 182 -13.42 9.23 2.73
CA ASP A 182 -14.57 10.01 3.16
C ASP A 182 -14.31 11.52 3.05
N HIS A 183 -15.40 12.31 2.96
CA HIS A 183 -15.35 13.76 2.87
C HIS A 183 -14.62 14.40 4.06
N ASP A 184 -14.89 13.93 5.28
CA ASP A 184 -14.26 14.46 6.50
C ASP A 184 -12.74 14.31 6.47
N PHE A 185 -12.26 13.19 5.93
CA PHE A 185 -10.83 12.96 5.81
C PHE A 185 -10.20 13.86 4.75
N LEU A 186 -10.84 13.96 3.58
CA LEU A 186 -10.33 14.79 2.48
C LEU A 186 -10.32 16.26 2.86
N SER A 187 -11.32 16.77 3.58
CA SER A 187 -11.33 18.15 4.06
C SER A 187 -10.14 18.48 4.96
N GLY A 188 -9.67 17.51 5.75
CA GLY A 188 -8.52 17.69 6.65
C GLY A 188 -7.17 17.49 5.98
N SER A 189 -7.10 16.80 4.84
CA SER A 189 -5.82 16.39 4.22
C SER A 189 -5.56 17.00 2.84
N ASP A 190 -6.55 17.00 1.95
CA ASP A 190 -6.45 17.47 0.56
C ASP A 190 -7.77 18.14 0.14
N PRO A 191 -8.13 19.29 0.76
CA PRO A 191 -9.42 19.96 0.52
C PRO A 191 -9.58 20.39 -0.95
N ASP A 192 -8.47 20.75 -1.60
CA ASP A 192 -8.41 21.21 -2.99
C ASP A 192 -8.90 20.11 -3.96
N ALA A 193 -8.69 18.84 -3.63
CA ALA A 193 -9.09 17.69 -4.45
C ALA A 193 -10.60 17.36 -4.37
N MET A 194 -11.34 17.89 -3.39
CA MET A 194 -12.73 17.47 -3.11
C MET A 194 -13.67 17.74 -4.29
N ASN A 195 -13.57 18.92 -4.90
CA ASN A 195 -14.40 19.31 -6.04
C ASN A 195 -14.14 18.44 -7.27
N GLU A 196 -12.88 18.09 -7.52
CA GLU A 196 -12.47 17.21 -8.61
C GLU A 196 -12.96 15.77 -8.39
N ILE A 197 -12.86 15.26 -7.16
CA ILE A 197 -13.35 13.92 -6.79
C ILE A 197 -14.87 13.83 -6.96
N ALA A 198 -15.61 14.87 -6.58
CA ALA A 198 -17.06 14.94 -6.73
C ALA A 198 -17.49 14.90 -8.21
N ARG A 199 -16.71 15.55 -9.09
CA ARG A 199 -16.96 15.60 -10.55
C ARG A 199 -16.28 14.48 -11.33
N PHE A 200 -15.60 13.55 -10.65
CA PHE A 200 -14.78 12.55 -11.28
C PHE A 200 -15.62 11.60 -12.18
N PRO A 201 -15.29 11.43 -13.47
CA PRO A 201 -16.11 10.65 -14.39
C PRO A 201 -16.34 9.21 -13.91
N LEU A 202 -17.62 8.81 -13.83
CA LEU A 202 -18.01 7.48 -13.36
C LEU A 202 -17.35 6.31 -14.12
N PRO A 203 -17.23 6.33 -15.46
CA PRO A 203 -16.60 5.23 -16.20
C PRO A 203 -15.13 5.04 -15.78
N VAL A 204 -14.38 6.14 -15.67
CA VAL A 204 -12.98 6.14 -15.25
C VAL A 204 -12.85 5.72 -13.79
N ARG A 205 -13.77 6.17 -12.93
CA ARG A 205 -13.83 5.80 -11.51
C ARG A 205 -13.94 4.29 -11.33
N ARG A 206 -14.78 3.64 -12.14
CA ARG A 206 -15.00 2.18 -12.10
C ARG A 206 -13.73 1.40 -12.45
N TRP A 207 -12.97 1.85 -13.46
CA TRP A 207 -11.67 1.24 -13.83
C TRP A 207 -10.65 1.26 -12.69
N VAL A 208 -10.75 2.23 -11.77
CA VAL A 208 -9.84 2.36 -10.63
C VAL A 208 -10.35 1.60 -9.40
N ILE A 209 -11.63 1.77 -9.06
CA ILE A 209 -12.22 1.27 -7.81
C ILE A 209 -12.54 -0.21 -7.88
N ILE A 210 -13.15 -0.71 -8.97
CA ILE A 210 -13.62 -2.10 -9.03
C ILE A 210 -12.45 -3.07 -8.86
N PRO A 211 -11.33 -2.95 -9.61
CA PRO A 211 -10.19 -3.83 -9.41
C PRO A 211 -9.55 -3.69 -8.02
N ALA A 212 -9.59 -2.49 -7.41
CA ALA A 212 -9.11 -2.31 -6.03
C ALA A 212 -9.95 -3.10 -5.02
N ARG A 213 -11.28 -3.03 -5.15
CA ARG A 213 -12.23 -3.75 -4.29
C ARG A 213 -12.15 -5.26 -4.49
N ILE A 214 -12.10 -5.74 -5.74
CA ILE A 214 -11.95 -7.16 -6.04
C ILE A 214 -10.67 -7.69 -5.37
N LEU A 215 -9.54 -6.98 -5.52
CA LEU A 215 -8.29 -7.40 -4.88
C LEU A 215 -8.42 -7.47 -3.35
N GLY A 216 -9.05 -6.47 -2.74
CA GLY A 216 -9.30 -6.44 -1.29
C GLY A 216 -10.22 -7.57 -0.81
N TYR A 217 -11.34 -7.81 -1.48
CA TYR A 217 -12.29 -8.86 -1.15
C TYR A 217 -11.72 -10.26 -1.41
N SER A 218 -10.99 -10.46 -2.51
CA SER A 218 -10.28 -11.72 -2.77
C SER A 218 -9.29 -12.05 -1.67
N PHE A 219 -8.52 -11.05 -1.19
CA PHE A 219 -7.58 -11.24 -0.09
C PHE A 219 -8.31 -11.58 1.22
N LEU A 220 -9.34 -10.81 1.58
CA LEU A 220 -10.14 -11.07 2.79
C LEU A 220 -10.83 -12.44 2.73
N GLY A 221 -11.45 -12.79 1.61
CA GLY A 221 -12.09 -14.08 1.38
C GLY A 221 -11.10 -15.23 1.53
N TYR A 222 -9.91 -15.11 0.94
CA TYR A 222 -8.84 -16.09 1.11
C TYR A 222 -8.49 -16.28 2.60
N CYS A 223 -8.29 -15.19 3.35
CA CYS A 223 -7.97 -15.28 4.78
C CYS A 223 -9.10 -15.95 5.58
N VAL A 224 -10.36 -15.59 5.33
CA VAL A 224 -11.52 -16.17 6.04
C VAL A 224 -11.64 -17.67 5.77
N ILE A 225 -11.54 -18.09 4.51
CA ILE A 225 -11.64 -19.51 4.14
C ILE A 225 -10.45 -20.30 4.70
N TYR A 226 -9.23 -19.77 4.57
CA TYR A 226 -8.02 -20.44 5.04
C TYR A 226 -8.02 -20.60 6.57
N LEU A 227 -8.25 -19.50 7.31
CA LEU A 227 -8.27 -19.52 8.77
C LEU A 227 -9.46 -20.32 9.29
N GLY A 228 -10.64 -20.17 8.67
CA GLY A 228 -11.82 -20.96 9.01
C GLY A 228 -11.59 -22.44 8.82
N GLY A 229 -11.12 -22.87 7.65
CA GLY A 229 -10.83 -24.28 7.38
C GLY A 229 -9.72 -24.85 8.27
N ALA A 230 -8.75 -24.03 8.70
CA ALA A 230 -7.74 -24.44 9.66
C ALA A 230 -8.33 -24.63 11.07
N LEU A 231 -9.18 -23.70 11.53
CA LEU A 231 -9.84 -23.77 12.84
C LEU A 231 -10.79 -24.96 12.96
N PHE A 232 -11.52 -25.27 11.89
CA PHE A 232 -12.47 -26.40 11.87
C PHE A 232 -11.81 -27.74 11.45
N GLY A 233 -10.49 -27.79 11.29
CA GLY A 233 -9.76 -29.02 10.96
C GLY A 233 -9.99 -29.56 9.54
N VAL A 234 -10.56 -28.76 8.63
CA VAL A 234 -10.80 -29.15 7.22
C VAL A 234 -9.49 -29.37 6.46
N PHE A 235 -8.42 -28.68 6.88
CA PHE A 235 -7.08 -28.79 6.33
C PHE A 235 -6.10 -29.57 7.21
N ALA A 236 -6.59 -30.19 8.29
CA ALA A 236 -5.81 -31.07 9.16
C ALA A 236 -5.70 -32.49 8.56
#